data_AF-A0AAC9QUV2-F1
#
_entry.id   AF-A0AAC9QUV2-F1
#
_cell.length_a   1.000
_cell.length_b   1.000
_cell.length_c   1.000
_cell.angle_alpha   90.00
_cell.angle_beta   90.00
_cell.angle_gamma   90.00
#
_symmetry.space_group_name_H-M   'P 1'
#
loop_
_entity.id
_entity.type
_entity.pdbx_description
1 polymer ?
#
loop_
_entity_poly.entity_id
_entity_poly.type
_entity_poly.pdbx_seq_one_letter_code
_entity_poly.pdbx_strand_id
1 'polypeptide(L)'
;MAEQKIHDINKVKVDGVEVSISKARLEDIETIEAMSDMQAGDALAIIPLFRKLFGDDYTRIKTELKGDNETLSIEKMSEWFGAVLEELGAKN
;
A
#
# COMPACT_ATOMS: atom_id res chain seq x y z
N MET A 1 21.15 -14.56 -20.59
CA MET A 1 20.00 -13.70 -20.95
C MET A 1 19.35 -13.30 -19.64
N ALA A 2 19.68 -12.14 -19.10
CA ALA A 2 19.08 -11.65 -17.87
C ALA A 2 18.03 -10.62 -18.29
N GLU A 3 16.80 -11.08 -18.52
CA GLU A 3 15.65 -10.19 -18.64
C GLU A 3 15.42 -9.56 -17.25
N GLN A 4 16.07 -8.43 -16.99
CA GLN A 4 15.53 -7.51 -15.99
C GLN A 4 14.22 -6.98 -16.55
N LYS A 5 13.11 -7.66 -16.24
CA LYS A 5 11.79 -7.03 -16.29
C LYS A 5 11.89 -5.81 -15.39
N ILE A 6 11.98 -4.63 -15.99
CA ILE A 6 11.83 -3.37 -15.30
C ILE A 6 10.41 -3.41 -14.75
N HIS A 7 10.23 -3.88 -13.52
CA HIS A 7 8.98 -3.66 -12.82
C HIS A 7 8.84 -2.14 -12.72
N ASP A 8 7.77 -1.62 -13.30
CA ASP A 8 7.39 -0.22 -13.19
C ASP A 8 7.12 0.06 -11.70
N ILE A 9 8.17 0.47 -10.98
CA ILE A 9 8.13 0.80 -9.57
C ILE A 9 7.69 2.25 -9.49
N ASN A 10 6.46 2.44 -9.04
CA ASN A 10 5.91 3.76 -8.83
C ASN A 10 6.28 4.24 -7.43
N LYS A 11 6.97 5.39 -7.37
CA LYS A 11 7.29 6.08 -6.14
C LYS A 11 6.24 7.14 -5.85
N VAL A 12 5.68 7.08 -4.65
CA VAL A 12 4.63 7.98 -4.20
C VAL A 12 4.92 8.40 -2.76
N LYS A 13 4.62 9.66 -2.46
CA LYS A 13 4.81 10.23 -1.13
C LYS A 13 3.49 10.82 -0.67
N VAL A 14 2.93 10.29 0.41
CA VAL A 14 1.65 10.71 0.99
C VAL A 14 1.84 10.88 2.49
N ASP A 15 1.36 11.98 3.05
CA ASP A 15 1.53 12.34 4.48
C ASP A 15 2.98 12.28 4.98
N GLY A 16 3.93 12.63 4.11
CA GLY A 16 5.36 12.58 4.45
C GLY A 16 5.99 11.19 4.33
N VAL A 17 5.20 10.13 4.19
CA VAL A 17 5.67 8.74 4.03
C VAL A 17 5.90 8.45 2.56
N GLU A 18 7.16 8.16 2.20
CA GLU A 18 7.52 7.73 0.84
C GLU A 18 7.47 6.20 0.73
N VAL A 19 6.76 5.71 -0.28
CA VAL A 19 6.66 4.28 -0.61
C VAL A 19 6.91 4.00 -2.08
N SER A 20 7.45 2.81 -2.33
CA SER A 20 7.71 2.28 -3.66
C SER A 20 6.81 1.08 -3.87
N ILE A 21 5.90 1.15 -4.85
CA ILE A 21 4.97 0.07 -5.16
C ILE A 21 5.20 -0.39 -6.59
N SER A 22 5.46 -1.68 -6.76
CA SER A 22 5.55 -2.29 -8.10
C SER A 22 4.15 -2.40 -8.71
N LYS A 23 3.98 -1.95 -9.95
CA LYS A 23 2.71 -2.09 -10.68
C LYS A 23 2.22 -3.54 -10.73
N ALA A 24 3.14 -4.49 -10.94
CA ALA A 24 2.83 -5.92 -10.91
C ALA A 24 2.24 -6.42 -9.58
N ARG A 25 2.58 -5.78 -8.44
CA ARG A 25 1.98 -6.13 -7.13
C ARG A 25 0.58 -5.55 -6.96
N LEU A 26 0.28 -4.42 -7.61
CA LEU A 26 -1.07 -3.84 -7.62
C LEU A 26 -2.02 -4.65 -8.50
N GLU A 27 -1.51 -5.17 -9.61
CA GLU A 27 -2.25 -6.02 -10.56
C GLU A 27 -2.29 -7.50 -10.15
N ASP A 28 -1.65 -7.87 -9.04
CA ASP A 28 -1.63 -9.24 -8.54
C ASP A 28 -3.02 -9.67 -8.04
N ILE A 29 -3.41 -10.91 -8.35
CA ILE A 29 -4.74 -11.42 -8.01
C ILE A 29 -5.01 -11.36 -6.50
N GLU A 30 -4.00 -11.65 -5.68
CA GLU A 30 -4.20 -11.68 -4.24
C GLU A 30 -4.30 -10.26 -3.64
N THR A 31 -3.73 -9.26 -4.32
CA THR A 31 -3.94 -7.84 -4.00
C THR A 31 -5.36 -7.42 -4.34
N ILE A 32 -5.86 -7.80 -5.52
CA ILE A 32 -7.23 -7.50 -5.96
C ILE A 32 -8.26 -8.16 -5.05
N GLU A 33 -8.03 -9.42 -4.63
CA GLU A 33 -8.88 -10.13 -3.66
C GLU A 33 -8.95 -9.36 -2.33
N ALA A 34 -7.80 -8.95 -1.78
CA ALA A 34 -7.78 -8.18 -0.53
C ALA A 34 -8.51 -6.83 -0.66
N MET A 35 -8.37 -6.14 -1.80
CA MET A 35 -9.14 -4.92 -2.08
C MET A 35 -10.65 -5.18 -2.22
N SER A 36 -11.04 -6.34 -2.76
CA SER A 36 -12.43 -6.78 -2.83
C SER A 36 -13.00 -7.08 -1.44
N ASP A 37 -12.25 -7.77 -0.59
CA ASP A 37 -12.64 -8.07 0.80
C ASP A 37 -12.83 -6.79 1.62
N MET A 38 -11.93 -5.81 1.45
CA MET A 38 -12.08 -4.48 2.06
C MET A 38 -13.38 -3.79 1.63
N GLN A 39 -13.74 -3.88 0.35
CA GLN A 39 -15.00 -3.34 -0.17
C GLN A 39 -16.23 -4.12 0.30
N ALA A 40 -16.09 -5.42 0.58
CA ALA A 40 -17.14 -6.26 1.17
C ALA A 40 -17.34 -6.01 2.67
N GLY A 41 -16.51 -5.16 3.29
CA GLY A 41 -16.62 -4.74 4.69
C GLY A 41 -15.58 -5.38 5.62
N ASP A 42 -14.66 -6.21 5.11
CA ASP A 42 -13.56 -6.72 5.91
C ASP A 42 -12.41 -5.71 5.97
N ALA A 43 -12.52 -4.77 6.91
CA ALA A 43 -11.48 -3.77 7.14
C ALA A 43 -10.11 -4.38 7.53
N LEU A 44 -10.06 -5.63 8.03
CA LEU A 44 -8.81 -6.27 8.44
C LEU A 44 -7.99 -6.78 7.25
N ALA A 45 -8.59 -6.93 6.07
CA ALA A 45 -7.91 -7.32 4.83
C ALA A 45 -6.81 -6.33 4.40
N ILE A 46 -6.81 -5.10 4.93
CA ILE A 46 -5.72 -4.13 4.73
C ILE A 46 -4.36 -4.62 5.29
N ILE A 47 -4.37 -5.42 6.35
CA ILE A 47 -3.15 -5.89 7.01
C ILE A 47 -2.38 -6.86 6.10
N PRO A 48 -2.97 -7.97 5.60
CA PRO A 48 -2.29 -8.83 4.65
C PRO A 48 -1.96 -8.11 3.33
N LEU A 49 -2.82 -7.20 2.86
CA LEU A 49 -2.54 -6.37 1.68
C LEU A 49 -1.25 -5.57 1.84
N PHE A 50 -1.11 -4.81 2.93
CA PHE A 50 0.09 -3.98 3.16
C PHE A 50 1.36 -4.84 3.31
N ARG A 51 1.26 -6.00 3.97
CA ARG A 51 2.39 -6.94 4.06
C ARG A 51 2.84 -7.42 2.69
N LYS A 52 1.91 -7.64 1.75
CA LYS A 52 2.26 -8.04 0.37
C LYS A 52 2.84 -6.89 -0.43
N LEU A 53 2.23 -5.71 -0.37
CA LEU A 53 2.67 -4.56 -1.12
C LEU A 53 4.04 -4.06 -0.66
N PHE A 54 4.22 -3.92 0.65
CA PHE A 54 5.39 -3.26 1.24
C PHE A 54 6.40 -4.23 1.86
N GLY A 55 6.03 -5.49 2.14
CA GLY A 55 6.95 -6.45 2.75
C GLY A 55 7.58 -5.92 4.03
N ASP A 56 8.91 -5.86 4.05
CA ASP A 56 9.70 -5.35 5.17
C ASP A 56 9.43 -3.86 5.49
N ASP A 57 9.10 -3.04 4.49
CA ASP A 57 8.78 -1.61 4.66
C ASP A 57 7.50 -1.38 5.46
N TYR A 58 6.63 -2.39 5.58
CA TYR A 58 5.35 -2.27 6.30
C TYR A 58 5.54 -1.81 7.76
N THR A 59 6.60 -2.28 8.44
CA THR A 59 6.88 -1.88 9.82
C THR A 59 7.27 -0.41 9.91
N ARG A 60 8.08 0.07 8.95
CA ARG A 60 8.44 1.48 8.84
C ARG A 60 7.20 2.34 8.60
N ILE A 61 6.38 1.99 7.60
CA ILE A 61 5.17 2.72 7.23
C ILE A 61 4.22 2.85 8.43
N LYS A 62 3.96 1.77 9.18
CA LYS A 62 3.15 1.86 10.40
C LYS A 62 3.72 2.81 11.43
N THR A 63 5.04 2.80 11.61
CA THR A 63 5.71 3.66 12.59
C THR A 63 5.62 5.12 12.16
N GLU A 64 5.85 5.42 10.89
CA GLU A 64 5.74 6.78 10.35
C GLU A 64 4.29 7.30 10.35
N LEU A 65 3.32 6.46 9.96
CA LEU A 65 1.89 6.82 10.01
C LEU A 65 1.35 6.99 11.43
N LYS A 66 1.88 6.21 12.38
CA LYS A 66 1.59 6.38 13.80
C LYS A 66 2.14 7.72 14.30
N GLY A 67 3.36 8.07 13.90
CA GLY A 67 4.04 9.30 14.35
C GLY A 67 4.10 9.33 15.88
N ASP A 68 3.71 10.46 16.47
CA ASP A 68 3.65 10.67 17.93
C ASP A 68 2.38 10.10 18.60
N ASN A 69 1.44 9.53 17.85
CA ASN A 69 0.22 8.97 18.43
C ASN A 69 0.51 7.68 19.20
N GLU A 70 -0.30 7.36 20.22
CA GLU A 70 -0.16 6.11 20.98
C GLU A 70 -0.62 4.87 20.16
N THR A 71 -1.58 5.05 19.27
CA THR A 71 -2.20 4.00 18.45
C THR A 71 -2.31 4.39 16.97
N LEU A 72 -2.33 3.39 16.09
CA LEU A 72 -2.62 3.56 14.66
C LEU A 72 -3.91 2.80 14.32
N SER A 73 -4.95 3.52 13.90
CA SER A 73 -6.24 2.96 13.53
C SER A 73 -6.23 2.37 12.12
N ILE A 74 -7.09 1.38 11.88
CA ILE A 74 -7.31 0.81 10.54
C ILE A 74 -7.83 1.86 9.57
N GLU A 75 -8.76 2.71 10.01
CA GLU A 75 -9.31 3.80 9.20
C GLU A 75 -8.21 4.70 8.65
N LYS A 76 -7.27 5.15 9.51
CA LYS A 76 -6.13 5.97 9.09
C LYS A 76 -5.23 5.26 8.06
N MET A 77 -5.03 3.94 8.20
CA MET A 77 -4.28 3.17 7.21
C MET A 77 -5.02 3.10 5.88
N SER A 78 -6.34 2.89 5.91
CA SER A 78 -7.19 2.84 4.72
C SER A 78 -7.26 4.18 4.00
N GLU A 79 -7.42 5.28 4.73
CA GLU A 79 -7.43 6.65 4.19
C GLU A 79 -6.10 6.99 3.51
N TRP A 80 -4.98 6.73 4.20
CA TRP A 80 -3.66 6.95 3.62
C TRP A 80 -3.42 6.09 2.37
N PHE A 81 -3.87 4.82 2.39
CA PHE A 81 -3.73 3.94 1.23
C PHE A 81 -4.59 4.40 0.05
N GLY A 82 -5.80 4.90 0.30
CA GLY A 82 -6.63 5.53 -0.70
C GLY A 82 -5.89 6.67 -1.40
N ALA A 83 -5.31 7.58 -0.63
CA ALA A 83 -4.51 8.68 -1.16
C ALA A 83 -3.27 8.20 -1.95
N VAL A 84 -2.61 7.12 -1.52
CA VAL A 84 -1.52 6.48 -2.30
C VAL A 84 -2.04 5.99 -3.66
N LEU A 85 -3.17 5.29 -3.69
CA LEU A 85 -3.76 4.79 -4.94
C LEU A 85 -4.22 5.94 -5.85
N GLU A 86 -4.79 7.01 -5.29
CA GLU A 86 -5.17 8.21 -6.03
C GLU A 86 -3.97 8.87 -6.69
N GLU A 87 -2.87 9.07 -5.95
CA GLU A 87 -1.62 9.64 -6.50
C GLU A 87 -1.00 8.74 -7.58
N LEU A 88 -1.16 7.42 -7.48
CA LEU A 88 -0.74 6.47 -8.51
C LEU A 88 -1.64 6.53 -9.76
N GLY A 89 -2.95 6.67 -9.57
CA GLY A 89 -3.94 6.81 -10.64
C GLY A 89 -3.84 8.16 -11.36
N ALA A 90 -3.57 9.25 -10.63
CA ALA A 90 -3.40 10.60 -11.14
C ALA A 90 -2.13 10.79 -11.99
N LYS A 91 -1.18 9.85 -11.90
CA LYS A 91 0.05 9.83 -12.70
C LYS A 91 -0.05 9.03 -14.01
N ASN A 92 -1.22 8.49 -14.37
CA ASN A 92 -1.46 7.82 -15.66
C ASN A 92 -1.99 8.77 -16.74
#